data_AF-A0A820RSM9-F1
#
_entry.id   AF-A0A820RSM9-F1
#
_cell.length_a   1.000
_cell.length_b   1.000
_cell.length_c   1.000
_cell.angle_alpha   90.00
_cell.angle_beta   90.00
_cell.angle_gamma   90.00
#
_symmetry.space_group_name_H-M   'P 1'
#
loop_
_entity.id
_entity.type
_entity.pdbx_description
1 polymer ?
#
loop_
_entity_poly.entity_id
_entity_poly.type
_entity_poly.pdbx_seq_one_letter_code
_entity_poly.pdbx_strand_id
1 'polypeptide(L)'
;RVQIRSDWEAIKVDEMYNGNLAKFQQNDDLRTALINSGNGTVRFTGSTPFWNKWNGLIMERIRAELRQNGDEDARRAAEIRDTMN
;
A
#
# COMPACT_ATOMS: atom_id res chain seq x y z
N ARG A 1 26.18 -15.31 -6.66
CA ARG A 1 24.83 -15.25 -7.27
C ARG A 1 23.85 -15.16 -6.11
N VAL A 2 22.99 -14.15 -6.04
CA VAL A 2 22.03 -14.01 -4.94
C VAL A 2 20.94 -15.05 -5.12
N GLN A 3 20.66 -15.84 -4.08
CA GLN A 3 19.54 -16.78 -4.05
C GLN A 3 18.36 -16.07 -3.40
N ILE A 4 17.34 -15.76 -4.19
CA ILE A 4 16.10 -15.16 -3.72
C ILE A 4 15.17 -16.30 -3.26
N ARG A 5 14.28 -16.03 -2.29
CA ARG A 5 13.25 -16.97 -1.86
C ARG A 5 12.41 -17.48 -3.04
N SER A 6 12.05 -18.76 -3.02
CA SER A 6 11.42 -19.45 -4.15
C SER A 6 10.01 -18.95 -4.48
N ASP A 7 9.33 -18.34 -3.51
CA ASP A 7 7.97 -17.81 -3.59
C ASP A 7 7.94 -16.28 -3.76
N TRP A 8 9.07 -15.63 -4.04
CA TRP A 8 9.17 -14.17 -4.09
C TRP A 8 8.12 -13.51 -4.97
N GLU A 9 7.87 -14.07 -6.14
CA GLU A 9 6.89 -13.52 -7.09
C GLU A 9 5.47 -13.50 -6.53
N ALA A 10 5.12 -14.45 -5.64
CA ALA A 10 3.80 -14.54 -5.01
C ALA A 10 3.65 -13.54 -3.86
N ILE A 11 4.72 -13.24 -3.14
CA ILE A 11 4.64 -12.51 -1.85
C ILE A 11 5.19 -11.08 -1.91
N LYS A 12 5.89 -10.70 -2.98
CA LYS A 12 6.58 -9.40 -3.07
C LYS A 12 5.66 -8.18 -2.87
N VAL A 13 4.39 -8.30 -3.24
CA VAL A 13 3.41 -7.21 -3.08
C VAL A 13 3.02 -7.08 -1.60
N ASP A 14 2.82 -8.19 -0.90
CA ASP A 14 2.55 -8.21 0.54
C ASP A 14 3.73 -7.69 1.35
N GLU A 15 4.95 -8.10 1.00
CA GLU A 15 6.16 -7.58 1.67
C GLU A 15 6.33 -6.08 1.43
N MET A 16 6.01 -5.59 0.22
CA MET A 16 6.00 -4.15 -0.06
C MET A 16 4.94 -3.42 0.78
N TYR A 17 3.75 -4.01 0.94
CA TYR A 17 2.71 -3.47 1.81
C TYR A 17 3.19 -3.43 3.28
N ASN A 18 3.72 -4.54 3.81
CA ASN A 18 4.21 -4.63 5.19
C ASN A 18 5.30 -3.59 5.48
N GLY A 19 6.26 -3.45 4.57
CA GLY A 19 7.33 -2.45 4.70
C GLY A 19 6.81 -1.01 4.68
N ASN A 20 5.88 -0.70 3.78
CA ASN A 20 5.29 0.64 3.73
C ASN A 20 4.38 0.92 4.93
N LEU A 21 3.60 -0.07 5.40
CA LEU A 21 2.76 0.08 6.59
C LEU A 21 3.64 0.40 7.80
N ALA A 22 4.72 -0.36 8.02
CA ALA A 22 5.67 -0.11 9.09
C ALA A 22 6.29 1.30 8.97
N LYS A 23 6.66 1.73 7.75
CA LYS A 23 7.16 3.09 7.49
C LYS A 23 6.17 4.17 7.95
N PHE A 24 4.88 4.05 7.63
CA PHE A 24 3.89 5.04 8.06
C PHE A 24 3.50 4.91 9.53
N GLN A 25 3.54 3.71 10.12
CA GLN A 25 3.31 3.54 11.56
C GLN A 25 4.43 4.17 12.39
N GLN A 26 5.69 4.09 11.93
CA GLN A 26 6.85 4.61 12.64
C GLN A 26 7.08 6.12 12.45
N ASN A 27 6.58 6.72 11.35
CA ASN A 27 6.85 8.12 10.99
C ASN A 27 5.54 8.92 10.94
N ASP A 28 5.27 9.67 12.00
CA ASP A 28 4.03 10.43 12.21
C ASP A 28 3.77 11.51 11.15
N ASP A 29 4.84 12.17 10.70
CA ASP A 29 4.80 13.17 9.64
C ASP A 29 4.35 12.57 8.31
N LEU A 30 4.93 11.43 7.94
CA LEU A 30 4.57 10.71 6.72
C LEU A 30 3.15 10.16 6.80
N ARG A 31 2.74 9.63 7.97
CA ARG A 31 1.37 9.17 8.20
C ARG A 31 0.37 10.29 8.01
N THR A 32 0.64 11.44 8.64
CA THR A 32 -0.22 12.62 8.56
C THR A 32 -0.32 13.13 7.13
N ALA A 33 0.80 13.19 6.41
CA ALA A 33 0.81 13.56 4.99
C ALA A 33 -0.02 12.59 4.13
N LEU A 34 0.09 11.28 4.37
CA LEU A 34 -0.67 10.27 3.64
C LEU A 34 -2.18 10.40 3.90
N ILE A 35 -2.61 10.48 5.15
CA ILE A 35 -4.02 10.62 5.54
C ILE A 35 -4.62 11.90 4.95
N ASN A 36 -3.87 13.00 4.97
CA ASN A 36 -4.32 14.30 4.47
C ASN A 36 -4.23 14.46 2.94
N SER A 37 -3.73 13.46 2.21
CA SER A 37 -3.66 13.48 0.73
C SER A 37 -5.03 13.41 0.04
N GLY A 38 -6.13 13.28 0.81
CA GLY A 38 -7.50 13.18 0.31
C GLY A 38 -7.93 11.75 0.00
N ASN A 39 -8.99 11.60 -0.81
CA ASN A 39 -9.62 10.31 -1.11
C ASN A 39 -9.37 9.85 -2.56
N GLY A 40 -8.63 10.64 -3.33
CA GLY A 40 -8.38 10.36 -4.75
C GLY A 40 -7.44 9.17 -4.95
N THR A 41 -7.46 8.63 -6.17
CA THR A 41 -6.54 7.58 -6.61
C THR A 41 -5.09 8.04 -6.53
N VAL A 42 -4.23 7.22 -5.95
CA VAL A 42 -2.78 7.48 -5.87
C VAL A 42 -2.10 6.93 -7.12
N ARG A 43 -1.43 7.81 -7.87
CA ARG A 43 -0.71 7.45 -9.09
C ARG A 43 0.79 7.53 -8.87
N PHE A 44 1.51 6.47 -9.23
CA PHE A 44 2.96 6.44 -9.25
C PHE A 44 3.50 6.55 -10.67
N THR A 45 4.60 7.27 -10.81
CA THR A 45 5.41 7.34 -12.03
C THR A 45 6.86 7.03 -11.67
N GLY A 46 7.66 6.64 -12.67
CA GLY A 46 9.11 6.40 -12.48
C GLY A 46 9.51 4.99 -12.01
N SER A 47 8.57 4.04 -11.92
CA SER A 47 8.87 2.61 -11.75
C SER A 47 8.37 1.77 -12.93
N THR A 48 8.49 0.44 -12.83
CA THR A 48 7.90 -0.47 -13.82
C THR A 48 6.37 -0.39 -13.80
N PRO A 49 5.67 -0.74 -14.90
CA PRO A 49 4.20 -0.72 -14.92
C PRO A 49 3.57 -1.53 -13.78
N PHE A 50 4.19 -2.67 -13.42
CA PHE A 50 3.78 -3.49 -12.28
C PHE A 50 3.80 -2.70 -10.98
N TRP A 51 4.94 -2.07 -10.65
CA TRP A 51 5.09 -1.34 -9.39
C TRP A 51 4.36 0.00 -9.38
N ASN A 52 4.19 0.67 -10.52
CA ASN A 52 3.38 1.88 -10.60
C ASN A 52 1.91 1.59 -10.21
N LYS A 53 1.36 0.46 -10.65
CA LYS A 53 0.03 -0.01 -10.25
C LYS A 53 -0.01 -0.35 -8.75
N TRP A 54 0.88 -1.25 -8.32
CA TRP A 54 0.82 -1.79 -6.96
C TRP A 54 1.15 -0.76 -5.88
N ASN A 55 2.12 0.12 -6.11
CA ASN A 55 2.44 1.17 -5.14
C ASN A 55 1.26 2.12 -4.92
N GLY A 56 0.50 2.45 -5.98
CA GLY A 56 -0.73 3.24 -5.86
C GLY A 56 -1.76 2.55 -4.96
N LEU A 57 -2.06 1.29 -5.25
CA LEU A 57 -3.00 0.47 -4.47
C LEU A 57 -2.55 0.30 -3.01
N ILE A 58 -1.26 0.03 -2.77
CA ILE A 58 -0.69 -0.12 -1.44
C ILE A 58 -0.85 1.18 -0.63
N MET A 59 -0.54 2.34 -1.22
CA MET A 59 -0.73 3.62 -0.53
C MET A 59 -2.20 3.87 -0.20
N GLU A 60 -3.12 3.57 -1.11
CA GLU A 60 -4.55 3.74 -0.88
C GLU A 60 -5.08 2.82 0.22
N ARG A 61 -4.64 1.56 0.25
CA ARG A 61 -5.00 0.60 1.30
C ARG A 61 -4.49 1.07 2.66
N ILE A 62 -3.21 1.42 2.76
CA ILE A 62 -2.62 1.92 4.02
C ILE A 62 -3.31 3.21 4.47
N ARG A 63 -3.60 4.14 3.54
CA ARG A 63 -4.31 5.39 3.85
C ARG A 63 -5.68 5.09 4.47
N ALA A 64 -6.45 4.18 3.88
CA ALA A 64 -7.77 3.81 4.40
C ALA A 64 -7.67 3.14 5.79
N GLU A 65 -6.74 2.20 5.96
CA GLU A 65 -6.52 1.47 7.23
C GLU A 65 -6.06 2.38 8.38
N LEU A 66 -5.23 3.39 8.09
CA LEU A 66 -4.72 4.33 9.10
C LEU A 66 -5.69 5.47 9.41
N ARG A 67 -6.52 5.86 8.45
CA ARG A 67 -7.48 6.95 8.62
C ARG A 67 -8.73 6.53 9.38
N GLN A 68 -9.24 5.32 9.10
CA GLN A 68 -10.36 4.73 9.83
C GLN A 68 -11.64 5.59 9.84
N ASN A 69 -11.97 6.27 8.73
CA ASN A 69 -13.16 7.12 8.63
C ASN A 69 -14.49 6.34 8.47
N GLY A 70 -14.60 5.16 9.09
CA GLY A 70 -15.80 4.31 9.05
C GLY A 70 -15.86 3.36 7.84
N ASP A 71 -17.08 3.01 7.44
CA ASP A 71 -17.36 1.89 6.53
C ASP A 71 -16.74 2.05 5.13
N GLU A 72 -16.60 3.27 4.63
CA GLU A 72 -16.00 3.53 3.32
C GLU A 72 -14.54 3.09 3.26
N ASP A 73 -13.75 3.47 4.27
CA ASP A 73 -12.34 3.10 4.37
C ASP A 73 -12.17 1.60 4.59
N ALA A 74 -13.01 1.01 5.45
CA ALA A 74 -13.00 -0.43 5.69
C ALA A 74 -13.26 -1.22 4.40
N ARG A 75 -14.26 -0.80 3.62
CA ARG A 75 -14.58 -1.42 2.32
C ARG A 75 -13.43 -1.24 1.34
N ARG A 76 -12.86 -0.03 1.23
CA ARG A 76 -11.77 0.24 0.28
C ARG A 76 -10.53 -0.59 0.60
N ALA A 77 -10.17 -0.69 1.87
CA ALA A 77 -9.06 -1.52 2.31
C ALA A 77 -9.28 -3.01 1.98
N ALA A 78 -10.50 -3.51 2.21
CA ALA A 78 -10.88 -4.89 1.88
C ALA A 78 -10.80 -5.16 0.37
N GLU A 79 -11.38 -4.30 -0.48
CA GLU A 79 -11.32 -4.45 -1.94
C GLU A 79 -9.89 -4.55 -2.47
N ILE A 80 -8.99 -3.70 -1.97
CA ILE A 80 -7.58 -3.71 -2.40
C ILE A 80 -6.87 -4.96 -1.88
N ARG A 81 -7.09 -5.34 -0.61
CA ARG A 81 -6.53 -6.57 -0.04
C ARG A 81 -6.94 -7.80 -0.85
N ASP A 82 -8.20 -7.88 -1.25
CA ASP A 82 -8.70 -9.02 -2.02
C ASP A 82 -8.15 -9.03 -3.45
N THR A 83 -7.70 -7.87 -3.96
CA THR A 83 -6.98 -7.78 -5.25
C THR A 83 -5.53 -8.28 -5.14
N MET A 84 -4.92 -8.22 -3.94
CA MET A 84 -3.53 -8.62 -3.68
C MET A 84 -3.34 -10.14 -3.59
N ASN A 85 -4.39 -10.88 -3.25
CA ASN A 85 -4.43 -12.35 -3.19
C ASN A 85 -4.86 -12.98 -4.52
#